data_AF-A0A7S0C829-F1
#
_entry.id   AF-A0A7S0C829-F1
#
_cell.length_a   1.000
_cell.length_b   1.000
_cell.length_c   1.000
_cell.angle_alpha   90.00
_cell.angle_beta   90.00
_cell.angle_gamma   90.00
#
_symmetry.space_group_name_H-M   'P 1'
#
loop_
_entity.id
_entity.type
_entity.pdbx_description
1 polymer ?
#
loop_
_entity_poly.entity_id
_entity_poly.type
_entity_poly.pdbx_seq_one_letter_code
_entity_poly.pdbx_strand_id
1 'polypeptide(L)'
;MNSPTFLFASLVLEANVILEAFGNACTVTNKNSSRFGKFIEIAFDKTGTACNAKVETFLLESTRLNKQPTGERSFHIFYEILSGAYENERKICYLGNSTARDFKMTGMPGLSNHCDGIDDANLYNDLMKSKCLLILF
;
A
#
# COMPACT_ATOMS: atom_id res chain seq x y z
N MET A 1 -11.81 12.39 -24.18
CA MET A 1 -11.33 12.10 -22.81
C MET A 1 -9.98 11.38 -22.79
N ASN A 2 -9.09 11.62 -23.77
CA ASN A 2 -7.75 11.00 -23.84
C ASN A 2 -6.70 12.12 -23.97
N SER A 3 -6.61 13.04 -22.99
CA SER A 3 -5.48 13.96 -22.96
C SER A 3 -4.29 13.28 -22.25
N PRO A 4 -3.06 13.39 -22.78
CA PRO A 4 -1.86 12.83 -22.15
C PRO A 4 -1.68 13.25 -20.69
N THR A 5 -2.10 14.49 -20.37
CA THR A 5 -2.06 15.06 -19.02
C THR A 5 -2.95 14.33 -18.03
N PHE A 6 -4.14 13.90 -18.44
CA PHE A 6 -5.06 13.17 -17.56
C PHE A 6 -4.51 11.80 -17.22
N LEU A 7 -3.94 11.10 -18.21
CA LEU A 7 -3.29 9.81 -18.00
C LEU A 7 -2.12 9.93 -17.03
N PHE A 8 -1.28 10.96 -17.18
CA PHE A 8 -0.15 11.19 -16.28
C PHE A 8 -0.58 11.43 -14.83
N ALA A 9 -1.59 12.28 -14.60
CA ALA A 9 -2.11 12.54 -13.26
C ALA A 9 -2.67 11.25 -12.63
N SER A 10 -3.36 10.42 -13.41
CA SER A 10 -3.83 9.11 -12.95
C SER A 10 -2.68 8.19 -12.53
N LEU A 11 -1.59 8.09 -13.32
CA LEU A 11 -0.45 7.25 -12.96
C LEU A 11 0.21 7.65 -11.64
N VAL A 12 0.34 8.96 -11.37
CA VAL A 12 0.87 9.44 -10.09
C VAL A 12 -0.02 9.05 -8.91
N LEU A 13 -1.36 9.09 -9.10
CA LEU A 13 -2.31 8.65 -8.08
C LEU A 13 -2.27 7.13 -7.86
N GLU A 14 -2.19 6.33 -8.92
CA GLU A 14 -2.06 4.87 -8.80
C GLU A 14 -0.75 4.47 -8.11
N ALA A 15 0.35 5.17 -8.40
CA ALA A 15 1.62 4.95 -7.70
C ALA A 15 1.49 5.19 -6.20
N ASN A 16 0.66 6.15 -5.78
CA ASN A 16 0.41 6.39 -4.37
C ASN A 16 -0.31 5.22 -3.69
N VAL A 17 -1.31 4.60 -4.33
CA VAL A 17 -2.00 3.42 -3.78
C VAL A 17 -1.00 2.31 -3.44
N ILE A 18 -0.04 2.06 -4.34
CA ILE A 18 1.02 1.07 -4.11
C ILE A 18 1.91 1.51 -2.94
N LEU A 19 2.38 2.75 -2.93
CA LEU A 19 3.26 3.24 -1.86
C LEU A 19 2.58 3.21 -0.50
N GLU A 20 1.27 3.48 -0.43
CA GLU A 20 0.51 3.39 0.82
C GLU A 20 0.35 1.94 1.29
N ALA A 21 0.04 0.99 0.40
CA ALA A 21 -0.05 -0.42 0.77
C ALA A 21 1.26 -0.94 1.42
N PHE A 22 2.41 -0.56 0.85
CA PHE A 22 3.73 -1.02 1.32
C PHE A 22 4.35 -0.16 2.43
N GLY A 23 3.95 1.10 2.56
CA GLY A 23 4.62 2.09 3.41
C GLY A 23 3.75 2.68 4.52
N ASN A 24 2.43 2.47 4.49
CA ASN A 24 1.52 2.95 5.52
C ASN A 24 1.09 1.80 6.45
N ALA A 25 0.70 2.19 7.67
CA ALA A 25 0.17 1.30 8.67
C ALA A 25 -0.95 1.97 9.48
N CYS A 26 -1.82 1.15 10.07
CA CYS A 26 -2.79 1.62 11.04
C CYS A 26 -2.12 1.85 12.41
N THR A 27 -2.14 3.09 12.87
CA THR A 27 -1.65 3.52 14.19
C THR A 27 -2.82 3.85 15.11
N VAL A 28 -2.56 4.12 16.39
CA VAL A 28 -3.62 4.47 17.35
C VAL A 28 -4.39 5.73 16.95
N THR A 29 -3.74 6.68 16.27
CA THR A 29 -4.32 7.99 15.95
C THR A 29 -4.64 8.18 14.47
N ASN A 30 -4.06 7.37 13.58
CA ASN A 30 -4.28 7.45 12.14
C ASN A 30 -4.28 6.05 11.52
N LYS A 31 -5.40 5.67 10.90
CA LYS A 31 -5.59 4.37 10.25
C LYS A 31 -4.74 4.16 9.00
N ASN A 32 -4.23 5.23 8.39
CA ASN A 32 -3.41 5.21 7.18
C ASN A 32 -2.16 6.10 7.38
N SER A 33 -1.38 5.81 8.44
CA SER A 33 -0.19 6.59 8.79
C SER A 33 0.99 6.19 7.91
N SER A 34 1.54 7.14 7.15
CA SER A 34 2.80 6.91 6.42
C SER A 34 3.96 6.70 7.37
N ARG A 35 4.69 5.60 7.16
CA ARG A 35 5.87 5.22 7.94
C ARG A 35 7.15 5.36 7.12
N PHE A 36 7.11 6.20 6.10
CA PHE A 36 8.23 6.60 5.26
C PHE A 36 8.01 8.06 4.83
N GLY A 37 9.10 8.77 4.56
CA GLY A 37 9.07 10.06 3.86
C GLY A 37 8.98 9.86 2.36
N LYS A 38 8.26 10.76 1.68
CA LYS A 38 8.10 10.74 0.22
C LYS A 38 8.33 12.13 -0.35
N PHE A 39 9.22 12.24 -1.33
CA PHE A 39 9.40 13.43 -2.15
C PHE A 39 8.94 13.11 -3.57
N ILE A 40 8.01 13.91 -4.09
CA ILE A 40 7.49 13.77 -5.46
C ILE A 40 7.94 15.00 -6.25
N GLU A 41 8.77 14.77 -7.25
CA GLU A 41 9.16 15.77 -8.24
C GLU A 41 8.27 15.62 -9.47
N ILE A 42 7.68 16.72 -9.95
CA ILE A 42 6.87 16.76 -11.18
C ILE A 42 7.52 17.75 -12.14
N ALA A 43 7.93 17.27 -13.31
CA ALA A 43 8.47 18.09 -14.38
C ALA A 43 7.38 18.53 -15.35
N PHE A 44 7.48 19.78 -15.80
CA PHE A 44 6.58 20.40 -16.75
C PHE A 44 7.33 20.77 -18.03
N ASP A 45 6.67 20.62 -19.17
CA ASP A 45 7.19 21.12 -20.44
C ASP A 45 7.03 22.65 -20.57
N LYS A 46 7.51 23.20 -21.68
CA LYS A 46 7.44 24.65 -21.96
C LYS A 46 6.00 25.19 -22.09
N THR A 47 5.01 24.32 -22.26
CA THR A 47 3.59 24.68 -22.33
C THR A 47 2.91 24.65 -20.97
N GLY A 48 3.61 24.20 -19.91
CA GLY A 48 3.05 24.00 -18.58
C GLY A 48 2.35 22.66 -18.41
N THR A 49 2.54 21.71 -19.33
CA THR A 49 1.97 20.37 -19.22
C THR A 49 2.90 19.46 -18.42
N ALA A 50 2.37 18.78 -17.40
CA ALA A 50 3.12 17.78 -16.65
C ALA A 50 3.52 16.62 -17.57
N CYS A 51 4.82 16.31 -17.62
CA CYS A 51 5.38 15.36 -18.59
C CYS A 51 6.24 14.26 -17.94
N ASN A 52 6.71 14.46 -16.70
CA ASN A 52 7.49 13.45 -15.98
C ASN A 52 7.27 13.58 -14.47
N ALA A 53 7.32 12.45 -13.74
CA ALA A 53 7.31 12.41 -12.28
C ALA A 53 8.40 11.48 -11.77
N LYS A 54 9.05 11.89 -10.69
CA LYS A 54 10.00 11.07 -9.94
C LYS A 54 9.54 11.01 -8.49
N VAL A 55 9.53 9.82 -7.92
CA VAL A 55 9.25 9.61 -6.50
C VAL A 55 10.49 9.10 -5.82
N GLU A 56 10.93 9.81 -4.79
CA GLU A 56 12.00 9.37 -3.89
C GLU A 56 11.43 9.09 -2.51
N THR A 57 11.80 7.95 -1.93
CA THR A 57 11.34 7.52 -0.62
C THR A 57 12.49 7.53 0.38
N PHE A 58 12.18 7.84 1.64
CA PHE A 58 13.16 8.03 2.70
C PHE A 58 12.69 7.39 4.00
N LEU A 59 13.63 6.88 4.80
CA LEU A 59 13.41 6.52 6.21
C LEU A 59 12.17 5.65 6.47
N LEU A 60 12.04 4.55 5.72
CA LEU A 60 11.02 3.55 6.03
C LEU A 60 11.25 2.97 7.43
N GLU A 61 10.20 2.96 8.26
CA GLU A 61 10.17 2.37 9.60
C GLU A 61 10.20 0.82 9.53
N SER A 62 11.29 0.27 9.00
CA SER A 62 11.47 -1.17 8.77
C SER A 62 11.35 -2.02 10.04
N THR A 63 11.60 -1.43 11.21
CA THR A 63 11.43 -2.08 12.52
C THR A 63 10.00 -2.57 12.77
N ARG A 64 9.00 -1.93 12.15
CA ARG A 64 7.58 -2.27 12.24
C ARG A 64 7.27 -3.69 11.74
N LEU A 65 8.12 -4.28 10.90
CA LEU A 65 7.95 -5.67 10.45
C LEU A 65 7.99 -6.67 11.62
N ASN A 66 8.83 -6.40 12.61
CA ASN A 66 9.09 -7.33 13.71
C ASN A 66 8.49 -6.88 15.04
N LYS A 67 8.21 -5.59 15.20
CA LYS A 67 7.71 -4.98 16.45
C LYS A 67 6.70 -3.89 16.12
N GLN A 68 5.45 -4.13 16.47
CA GLN A 68 4.38 -3.13 16.39
C GLN A 68 4.10 -2.58 17.79
N PRO A 69 3.90 -1.26 17.96
CA PRO A 69 3.36 -0.72 19.21
C PRO A 69 1.99 -1.33 19.52
N THR A 70 1.66 -1.46 20.81
CA THR A 70 0.37 -1.97 21.25
C THR A 70 -0.76 -1.11 20.66
N GLY A 71 -1.75 -1.76 20.06
CA GLY A 71 -2.88 -1.10 19.42
C GLY A 71 -2.68 -0.77 17.94
N GLU A 72 -1.53 -1.11 17.35
CA GLU A 72 -1.21 -0.80 15.95
C GLU A 72 -1.10 -2.05 15.07
N ARG A 73 -1.18 -1.85 13.75
CA ARG A 73 -0.91 -2.86 12.73
C ARG A 73 0.51 -2.73 12.18
N SER A 74 0.96 -3.80 11.51
CA SER A 74 2.07 -3.72 10.55
C SER A 74 1.62 -3.01 9.26
N PHE A 75 2.45 -3.04 8.22
CA PHE A 75 2.12 -2.46 6.91
C PHE A 75 0.88 -3.11 6.29
N HIS A 76 0.07 -2.31 5.58
CA HIS A 76 -1.23 -2.75 5.04
C HIS A 76 -1.10 -3.96 4.10
N ILE A 77 -0.08 -4.00 3.25
CA ILE A 77 0.13 -5.05 2.26
C ILE A 77 0.05 -6.47 2.82
N PHE A 78 0.50 -6.69 4.06
CA PHE A 78 0.45 -8.02 4.67
C PHE A 78 -0.98 -8.46 5.00
N TYR A 79 -1.83 -7.53 5.43
CA TYR A 79 -3.24 -7.82 5.71
C TYR A 79 -4.02 -7.92 4.40
N GLU A 80 -3.74 -7.04 3.44
CA GLU A 80 -4.34 -7.03 2.11
C GLU A 80 -4.09 -8.34 1.36
N ILE A 81 -2.84 -8.81 1.24
CA ILE A 81 -2.55 -10.07 0.54
C ILE A 81 -3.15 -11.28 1.25
N LEU A 82 -3.17 -11.30 2.59
CA LEU A 82 -3.75 -12.41 3.35
C LEU A 82 -5.27 -12.48 3.23
N SER A 83 -5.93 -11.36 2.88
CA SER A 83 -7.39 -11.25 2.81
C SER A 83 -7.92 -11.29 1.37
N GLY A 84 -7.20 -10.69 0.41
CA GLY A 84 -7.67 -10.49 -0.96
C GLY A 84 -6.97 -11.33 -2.03
N ALA A 85 -5.85 -11.99 -1.74
CA ALA A 85 -5.13 -12.77 -2.76
C ALA A 85 -5.96 -13.93 -3.32
N TYR A 86 -5.92 -14.09 -4.64
CA TYR A 86 -6.59 -15.19 -5.32
C TYR A 86 -5.95 -16.55 -5.00
N GLU A 87 -6.68 -17.65 -5.18
CA GLU A 87 -6.23 -18.99 -4.79
C GLU A 87 -4.88 -19.38 -5.43
N ASN A 88 -4.64 -19.00 -6.68
CA ASN A 88 -3.36 -19.22 -7.37
C ASN A 88 -2.22 -18.42 -6.73
N GLU A 89 -2.45 -17.16 -6.37
CA GLU A 89 -1.46 -16.32 -5.69
C GLU A 89 -1.13 -16.88 -4.31
N ARG A 90 -2.16 -17.27 -3.55
CA ARG A 90 -1.98 -17.91 -2.23
C ARG A 90 -1.17 -19.21 -2.34
N LYS A 91 -1.35 -20.00 -3.40
CA LYS A 91 -0.55 -21.20 -3.66
C LYS A 91 0.91 -20.87 -3.94
N ILE A 92 1.17 -19.89 -4.83
CA ILE A 92 2.54 -19.46 -5.19
C ILE A 92 3.27 -18.86 -3.98
N CYS A 93 2.55 -18.13 -3.13
CA CYS A 93 3.09 -17.50 -1.92
C CYS A 93 3.07 -18.42 -0.69
N TYR A 94 2.68 -19.69 -0.82
CA TYR A 94 2.61 -20.68 0.27
C TYR A 94 1.73 -20.22 1.46
N LEU A 95 0.65 -19.50 1.19
CA LEU A 95 -0.25 -18.93 2.21
C LEU A 95 -1.37 -19.89 2.65
N GLY A 96 -1.71 -20.91 1.85
CA GLY A 96 -2.77 -21.87 2.18
C GLY A 96 -4.06 -21.19 2.65
N ASN A 97 -4.59 -21.62 3.81
CA ASN A 97 -5.74 -20.98 4.49
C ASN A 97 -5.30 -20.04 5.65
N SER A 98 -4.02 -19.67 5.70
CA SER A 98 -3.50 -18.82 6.75
C SER A 98 -4.12 -17.43 6.71
N THR A 99 -4.37 -16.91 7.90
CA THR A 99 -4.91 -15.59 8.21
C THR A 99 -3.81 -14.72 8.83
N ALA A 100 -4.11 -13.44 9.06
CA ALA A 100 -3.20 -12.53 9.77
C ALA A 100 -2.74 -13.07 11.14
N ARG A 101 -3.53 -13.92 11.81
CA ARG A 101 -3.16 -14.47 13.12
C ARG A 101 -2.03 -15.51 13.06
N ASP A 102 -1.82 -16.11 11.91
CA ASP A 102 -0.86 -17.21 11.74
C ASP A 102 0.59 -16.72 11.56
N PHE A 103 0.78 -15.42 11.36
CA PHE A 103 2.10 -14.82 11.14
C PHE A 103 2.45 -13.87 12.27
N LYS A 104 3.68 -13.98 12.79
CA LYS A 104 4.19 -13.10 13.86
C LYS A 104 4.12 -11.61 13.50
N MET A 105 4.29 -11.28 12.22
CA MET A 105 4.30 -9.89 11.74
C MET A 105 2.91 -9.24 11.69
N THR A 106 1.83 -10.03 11.70
CA THR A 106 0.45 -9.53 11.58
C THR A 106 -0.47 -9.97 12.73
N GLY A 107 -0.11 -11.04 13.46
CA GLY A 107 -0.92 -11.69 14.49
C GLY A 107 -0.51 -11.37 15.93
N MET A 108 0.23 -10.27 16.17
CA MET A 108 0.66 -9.92 17.52
C MET A 108 -0.52 -9.55 18.44
N PRO A 109 -0.47 -9.93 19.74
CA PRO A 109 -1.49 -9.57 20.73
C PRO A 109 -1.60 -8.04 20.90
N GLY A 110 -2.83 -7.56 21.09
CA GLY A 110 -3.09 -6.15 21.36
C GLY A 110 -3.40 -5.29 20.13
N LEU A 111 -3.75 -5.91 18.99
CA LEU A 111 -4.37 -5.22 17.86
C LEU A 111 -5.61 -4.45 18.35
N SER A 112 -5.67 -3.15 18.05
CA SER A 112 -6.79 -2.31 18.50
C SER A 112 -8.05 -2.58 17.69
N ASN A 113 -9.19 -2.50 18.37
CA ASN A 113 -10.50 -2.42 17.71
C ASN A 113 -10.62 -1.21 16.77
N HIS A 114 -9.73 -0.22 16.89
CA HIS A 114 -9.72 0.97 16.04
C HIS A 114 -9.37 0.63 14.59
N CYS A 115 -8.49 -0.35 14.37
CA CYS A 115 -8.13 -0.81 13.04
C CYS A 115 -9.13 -1.85 12.50
N ASP A 116 -10.12 -2.28 13.29
CA ASP A 116 -11.15 -3.21 12.84
C ASP A 116 -12.13 -2.51 11.88
N GLY A 117 -12.63 -3.28 10.90
CA GLY A 117 -13.52 -2.79 9.84
C GLY A 117 -12.80 -2.22 8.62
N ILE A 118 -11.47 -2.27 8.55
CA ILE A 118 -10.74 -2.07 7.28
C ILE A 118 -11.00 -3.29 6.40
N ASP A 119 -11.52 -3.05 5.19
CA ASP A 119 -11.73 -4.09 4.18
C ASP A 119 -10.43 -4.33 3.40
N ASP A 120 -9.52 -5.07 4.04
CA ASP A 120 -8.21 -5.41 3.48
C ASP A 120 -8.33 -6.18 2.14
N ALA A 121 -9.43 -6.93 1.92
CA ALA A 121 -9.67 -7.63 0.66
C ALA A 121 -10.03 -6.67 -0.48
N ASN A 122 -10.89 -5.68 -0.23
CA ASN A 122 -11.19 -4.66 -1.23
C ASN A 122 -9.97 -3.78 -1.53
N LEU A 123 -9.20 -3.40 -0.51
CA LEU A 123 -7.95 -2.65 -0.71
C LEU A 123 -6.94 -3.41 -1.56
N TYR A 124 -6.81 -4.73 -1.37
CA TYR A 124 -5.99 -5.57 -2.26
C TYR A 124 -6.47 -5.53 -3.71
N ASN A 125 -7.78 -5.58 -3.95
CA ASN A 125 -8.32 -5.47 -5.31
C ASN A 125 -7.97 -4.12 -5.96
N ASP A 126 -8.04 -3.03 -5.20
CA ASP A 126 -7.68 -1.71 -5.69
C ASP A 126 -6.18 -1.62 -5.96
N LEU A 127 -5.32 -2.14 -5.07
CA LEU A 127 -3.89 -2.28 -5.28
C LEU A 127 -3.56 -3.03 -6.59
N MET A 128 -4.26 -4.13 -6.86
CA MET A 128 -4.02 -4.94 -8.05
C MET A 128 -4.46 -4.24 -9.33
N LYS A 129 -5.52 -3.43 -9.29
CA LYS A 129 -5.90 -2.53 -10.41
C LYS A 129 -4.82 -1.48 -10.66
N SER A 130 -4.35 -0.80 -9.61
CA SER A 130 -3.29 0.20 -9.69
C SER A 130 -2.00 -0.37 -10.27
N LYS A 131 -1.58 -1.55 -9.78
CA LYS A 131 -0.42 -2.29 -10.29
C LYS A 131 -0.55 -2.60 -11.79
N CYS A 132 -1.72 -3.06 -12.23
CA CYS A 132 -1.96 -3.34 -13.65
C CYS A 132 -1.78 -2.08 -14.50
N LEU A 133 -2.32 -0.93 -14.04
CA LEU A 133 -2.21 0.32 -14.80
C LEU A 133 -0.76 0.78 -14.94
N LEU A 134 0.06 0.66 -13.89
CA LEU A 134 1.46 1.09 -13.93
C LEU A 134 2.39 0.19 -14.77
N ILE A 135 2.05 -1.09 -14.96
CA ILE A 135 2.88 -2.02 -15.78
C ILE A 135 2.58 -1.85 -17.28
N LEU A 136 1.48 -1.20 -17.64
CA LEU A 136 1.05 -1.01 -19.03
C LEU A 136 1.68 0.20 -19.74
N PHE A 137 2.54 0.96 -19.06
CA PHE A 137 3.24 2.15 -19.58
C PHE A 137 4.73 2.10 -19.23
#